data_AF-A0A2R6AJQ6-F1
#
_entry.id   AF-A0A2R6AJQ6-F1
#
_cell.length_a   1.000
_cell.length_b   1.000
_cell.length_c   1.000
_cell.angle_alpha   90.00
_cell.angle_beta   90.00
_cell.angle_gamma   90.00
#
_symmetry.space_group_name_H-M   'P 1'
#
loop_
_entity.id
_entity.type
_entity.pdbx_description
1 polymer ?
#
loop_
_entity_poly.entity_id
_entity_poly.type
_entity_poly.pdbx_seq_one_letter_code
_entity_poly.pdbx_strand_id
1 'polypeptide(L)'
;QLVEFNATPSGTPTSVVPGLATNWTITDNYKTYIFRIRPNVTFSNGDPLTVYDVWFSFLREVYLGQAVGISNYAELAVNTSTLSTGLILPGGYATRSRK
;
A
#
# COMPACT_ATOMS: atom_id res chain seq x y z
N GLN A 1 2.24 -7.50 -0.74
CA GLN A 1 2.19 -7.03 -2.13
C GLN A 1 0.76 -7.10 -2.66
N LEU A 2 0.29 -6.08 -3.39
CA LEU A 2 -1.11 -6.02 -3.88
C LEU A 2 -1.31 -6.65 -5.26
N VAL A 3 -0.34 -6.47 -6.15
CA VAL A 3 -0.35 -6.93 -7.54
C VAL A 3 1.01 -7.51 -7.90
N GLU A 4 1.07 -8.42 -8.85
CA GLU A 4 2.30 -9.11 -9.25
C GLU A 4 2.57 -8.92 -10.74
N PHE A 5 3.81 -9.14 -11.15
CA PHE A 5 4.17 -9.18 -12.57
C PHE A 5 4.01 -10.60 -13.08
N ASN A 6 3.44 -10.77 -14.27
CA ASN A 6 3.34 -12.10 -14.85
C ASN A 6 4.73 -12.67 -15.17
N ALA A 7 4.92 -13.96 -14.88
CA ALA A 7 6.10 -14.66 -15.32
C ALA A 7 5.99 -14.98 -16.82
N THR A 8 7.03 -14.67 -17.58
CA THR A 8 7.14 -15.01 -19.00
C THR A 8 8.40 -15.84 -19.25
N PRO A 9 8.44 -16.70 -20.29
CA PRO A 9 9.63 -17.49 -20.60
C PRO A 9 10.88 -16.65 -20.91
N SER A 10 10.70 -15.42 -21.37
CA SER A 10 11.78 -14.46 -21.64
C SER A 10 12.25 -13.71 -20.39
N GLY A 11 11.58 -13.86 -19.25
CA GLY A 11 11.86 -13.13 -18.01
C GLY A 11 11.38 -11.68 -18.01
N THR A 12 10.86 -11.16 -19.13
CA THR A 12 10.31 -9.80 -19.21
C THR A 12 8.80 -9.84 -18.96
N PRO A 13 8.30 -9.24 -17.87
CA PRO A 13 6.88 -9.22 -17.62
C PRO A 13 6.16 -8.33 -18.65
N THR A 14 5.01 -8.81 -19.11
CA THR A 14 4.18 -8.15 -20.13
C THR A 14 2.88 -7.60 -19.55
N SER A 15 2.50 -8.04 -18.35
CA SER A 15 1.29 -7.59 -17.68
C SER A 15 1.41 -7.65 -16.16
N VAL A 16 0.55 -6.86 -15.52
CA VAL A 16 0.33 -6.91 -14.07
C VAL A 16 -0.86 -7.82 -13.80
N VAL A 17 -0.71 -8.75 -12.86
CA VAL A 17 -1.70 -9.76 -12.50
C VAL A 17 -2.15 -9.62 -11.03
N PRO A 18 -3.35 -10.12 -10.68
CA PRO A 18 -3.89 -10.03 -9.33
C PRO A 18 -3.05 -10.77 -8.27
N GLY A 19 -2.56 -10.02 -7.28
CA GLY A 19 -2.04 -10.54 -6.01
C GLY A 19 -3.15 -10.51 -4.95
N LEU A 20 -2.94 -9.81 -3.83
CA LEU A 20 -3.97 -9.58 -2.82
C LEU A 20 -5.17 -8.77 -3.34
N ALA A 21 -4.94 -7.85 -4.29
CA ALA A 21 -6.01 -7.11 -4.96
C ALA A 21 -6.58 -7.92 -6.13
N THR A 22 -7.91 -8.04 -6.21
CA THR A 22 -8.62 -8.70 -7.33
C THR A 22 -8.65 -7.86 -8.59
N ASN A 23 -8.72 -6.54 -8.43
CA ASN A 23 -8.78 -5.57 -9.52
C ASN A 23 -8.27 -4.22 -9.02
N TRP A 24 -7.82 -3.39 -9.93
CA TRP A 24 -7.47 -2.00 -9.66
C TRP A 24 -7.91 -1.08 -10.78
N THR A 25 -8.13 0.18 -10.43
CA THR A 25 -8.47 1.25 -11.38
C THR A 25 -7.51 2.41 -11.16
N ILE A 26 -7.03 2.99 -12.26
CA ILE A 26 -6.13 4.15 -12.25
C ILE A 26 -6.91 5.31 -12.85
N THR A 27 -6.95 6.44 -12.14
CA THR A 27 -7.70 7.64 -12.51
C THR A 27 -6.84 8.89 -12.32
N ASP A 28 -7.36 10.04 -12.74
CA ASP A 28 -6.73 11.35 -12.56
C ASP A 28 -5.31 11.46 -13.12
N ASN A 29 -5.07 10.95 -14.33
CA ASN A 29 -3.76 10.95 -14.98
C ASN A 29 -2.66 10.34 -14.09
N TYR A 30 -2.89 9.11 -13.60
CA TYR A 30 -1.96 8.37 -12.74
C TYR A 30 -1.73 8.98 -11.36
N LYS A 31 -2.67 9.79 -10.87
CA LYS A 31 -2.62 10.34 -9.51
C LYS A 31 -3.43 9.54 -8.49
N THR A 32 -4.43 8.80 -8.95
CA THR A 32 -5.35 8.07 -8.06
C THR A 32 -5.38 6.59 -8.44
N TYR A 33 -5.01 5.72 -7.48
CA TYR A 33 -5.01 4.27 -7.62
C TYR A 33 -6.01 3.65 -6.64
N ILE A 34 -6.99 2.91 -7.16
CA ILE A 34 -8.04 2.25 -6.35
C ILE A 34 -7.87 0.74 -6.46
N PHE A 35 -7.60 0.06 -5.36
CA PHE A 35 -7.43 -1.40 -5.30
C PHE A 35 -8.63 -2.06 -4.61
N ARG A 36 -9.18 -3.11 -5.22
CA ARG A 36 -10.21 -3.97 -4.61
C ARG A 36 -9.54 -5.17 -3.96
N ILE A 37 -9.64 -5.30 -2.65
CA ILE A 37 -9.03 -6.41 -1.90
C ILE A 37 -9.91 -7.66 -1.97
N ARG A 38 -9.28 -8.84 -2.06
CA ARG A 38 -9.98 -10.14 -2.01
C ARG A 38 -10.81 -10.26 -0.72
N PRO A 39 -12.09 -10.67 -0.80
CA PRO A 39 -12.87 -10.93 0.40
C PRO A 39 -12.39 -12.21 1.10
N ASN A 40 -12.64 -12.30 2.42
CA ASN A 40 -12.39 -13.49 3.24
C ASN A 40 -10.94 -13.99 3.24
N VAL A 41 -9.97 -13.10 3.07
CA VAL A 41 -8.55 -13.41 3.26
C VAL A 41 -8.25 -13.41 4.75
N THR A 42 -7.53 -14.43 5.21
CA THR A 42 -7.02 -14.51 6.59
C THR A 42 -5.50 -14.59 6.57
N PHE A 43 -4.88 -14.06 7.61
CA PHE A 43 -3.48 -14.32 7.90
C PHE A 43 -3.30 -15.76 8.37
N SER A 44 -2.06 -16.25 8.38
CA SER A 44 -1.73 -17.62 8.82
C SER A 44 -2.12 -17.92 10.28
N ASN A 45 -2.32 -16.88 11.09
CA ASN A 45 -2.80 -16.99 12.48
C ASN A 45 -4.33 -17.04 12.60
N GLY A 46 -5.06 -16.96 11.47
CA GLY A 46 -6.53 -17.00 11.42
C GLY A 46 -7.22 -15.65 11.51
N ASP A 47 -6.49 -14.55 11.76
CA ASP A 47 -7.11 -13.22 11.79
C ASP A 47 -7.55 -12.78 10.39
N PRO A 48 -8.73 -12.16 10.25
CA PRO A 48 -9.17 -11.64 8.96
C PRO A 48 -8.30 -10.46 8.55
N LEU A 49 -7.89 -10.43 7.29
CA LEU A 49 -7.21 -9.29 6.70
C LEU A 49 -8.21 -8.18 6.41
N THR A 50 -7.95 -6.99 6.93
CA THR A 50 -8.77 -5.80 6.69
C THR A 50 -8.05 -4.78 5.80
N VAL A 51 -8.81 -3.86 5.22
CA VAL A 51 -8.24 -2.74 4.45
C VAL A 51 -7.33 -1.83 5.29
N TYR A 52 -7.54 -1.79 6.61
CA TYR A 52 -6.70 -1.03 7.53
C TYR A 52 -5.31 -1.65 7.70
N ASP A 53 -5.20 -2.98 7.67
CA ASP A 53 -3.91 -3.68 7.75
C ASP A 53 -3.07 -3.42 6.50
N VAL A 54 -3.72 -3.37 5.34
CA VAL A 54 -3.09 -2.99 4.06
C VAL A 54 -2.61 -1.54 4.13
N TRP A 55 -3.48 -0.61 4.52
CA TRP A 55 -3.14 0.81 4.68
C TRP A 55 -1.98 1.02 5.66
N PHE A 56 -2.03 0.37 6.82
CA PHE A 56 -0.98 0.43 7.82
C PHE A 56 0.36 -0.09 7.29
N SER A 57 0.35 -1.13 6.45
CA SER A 57 1.58 -1.66 5.86
C SER A 57 2.28 -0.64 4.95
N PHE A 58 1.53 0.12 4.14
CA PHE A 58 2.08 1.21 3.32
C PHE A 58 2.61 2.35 4.18
N LEU A 59 1.84 2.80 5.19
CA LEU A 59 2.28 3.82 6.12
C LEU A 59 3.55 3.40 6.86
N ARG A 60 3.62 2.14 7.29
CA ARG A 60 4.78 1.56 7.96
C ARG A 60 6.00 1.55 7.04
N GLU A 61 5.85 1.19 5.76
CA GLU A 61 6.96 1.18 4.81
C GLU A 61 7.53 2.58 4.55
N VAL A 62 6.66 3.59 4.47
CA VAL A 62 7.05 5.00 4.38
C VAL A 62 7.72 5.48 5.68
N TYR A 63 7.17 5.10 6.84
CA TYR A 63 7.62 5.56 8.16
C TYR A 63 8.91 4.89 8.64
N LEU A 64 9.01 3.56 8.51
CA LEU A 64 10.16 2.78 8.95
C LEU A 64 11.29 2.74 7.91
N GLY A 65 11.24 3.62 6.91
CA GLY A 65 12.15 3.66 5.77
C GLY A 65 13.62 3.39 6.13
N GLN A 66 13.99 2.11 6.08
CA GLN A 66 15.24 1.73 5.44
C GLN A 66 15.13 2.34 4.04
N ALA A 67 16.13 3.14 3.66
CA ALA A 67 16.17 4.13 2.56
C ALA A 67 15.41 3.84 1.24
N VAL A 68 15.01 2.60 0.98
CA VAL A 68 14.28 2.14 -0.21
C VAL A 68 12.78 2.48 -0.16
N GLY A 69 12.15 2.48 1.02
CA GLY A 69 10.69 2.70 1.16
C GLY A 69 10.25 4.12 0.85
N ILE A 70 11.02 5.12 1.29
CA ILE A 70 10.72 6.54 1.02
C ILE A 70 10.87 6.83 -0.47
N SER A 71 11.90 6.29 -1.14
CA SER A 71 12.13 6.49 -2.58
C SER A 71 11.00 5.95 -3.47
N ASN A 72 10.30 4.90 -3.03
CA ASN A 72 9.26 4.25 -3.83
C ASN A 72 7.86 4.86 -3.66
N TYR A 73 7.60 5.53 -2.52
CA TYR A 73 6.24 5.98 -2.18
C TYR A 73 6.14 7.43 -1.69
N ALA A 74 7.25 8.18 -1.60
CA ALA A 74 7.26 9.57 -1.10
C ALA A 74 6.14 10.41 -1.73
N GLU A 75 6.14 10.61 -3.03
CA GLU A 75 5.17 11.48 -3.73
C GLU A 75 3.72 10.94 -3.75
N LEU A 76 3.51 9.66 -3.42
CA LEU A 76 2.19 9.02 -3.39
C LEU A 76 1.54 9.05 -2.00
N ALA A 77 2.36 9.02 -0.94
CA ALA A 77 1.88 8.88 0.43
C ALA A 77 2.12 10.13 1.29
N VAL A 78 3.12 10.96 0.98
CA VAL A 78 3.54 12.11 1.82
C VAL A 78 4.06 13.27 0.98
N ASN A 79 3.59 14.49 1.22
CA ASN A 79 4.18 15.67 0.58
C ASN A 79 5.60 15.94 1.12
N THR A 80 6.61 15.79 0.26
CA THR A 80 8.05 15.87 0.61
C THR A 80 8.49 17.25 1.13
N SER A 81 7.75 18.32 0.81
CA SER A 81 8.02 19.68 1.33
C SER A 81 7.71 19.85 2.83
N THR A 82 6.94 18.92 3.43
CA THR A 82 6.53 18.99 4.85
C THR A 82 7.43 18.19 5.79
N LEU A 83 8.42 17.47 5.24
CA LEU A 83 9.34 16.63 6.01
C LEU A 83 10.34 17.42 6.87
N SER A 84 10.38 18.75 6.74
CA SER A 84 11.23 19.64 7.56
C SER A 84 10.61 20.06 8.90
N THR A 85 9.32 19.83 9.17
CA THR A 85 8.63 20.51 10.29
C THR A 85 7.96 19.57 11.30
N GLY A 86 8.31 18.28 11.30
CA GLY A 86 7.67 17.31 12.20
C GLY A 86 6.47 16.64 11.53
N LEU A 87 6.35 15.34 11.76
CA LEU A 87 5.57 14.43 10.93
C LEU A 87 4.06 14.55 11.21
N ILE A 88 3.29 15.09 10.27
CA ILE A 88 1.81 15.03 10.28
C ILE A 88 1.40 13.73 9.58
N LEU A 89 0.87 12.78 10.34
CA LEU A 89 0.30 11.55 9.80
C LEU A 89 -1.02 11.87 9.04
N PRO A 90 -1.41 11.13 7.99
CA PRO A 90 -2.70 11.31 7.32
C PRO A 90 -3.88 10.91 8.21
N GLY A 91 -4.90 11.78 8.33
CA GLY A 91 -6.04 11.61 9.25
C GLY A 91 -6.71 10.23 9.16
N GLY A 92 -6.59 9.45 10.22
CA GLY A 92 -7.11 8.07 10.31
C GLY A 92 -6.62 7.29 11.52
N TYR A 93 -5.54 7.75 12.15
CA TYR A 93 -5.04 7.30 13.46
C TYR A 93 -5.83 7.97 14.60
N ALA A 94 -7.16 7.89 14.58
CA ALA A 94 -7.88 7.96 15.84
C ALA A 94 -7.55 6.66 16.58
N THR A 95 -6.62 6.75 17.53
CA THR A 95 -6.27 5.67 18.44
C THR A 95 -7.55 5.10 19.04
N ARG A 96 -8.01 3.94 18.55
CA ARG A 96 -9.02 3.17 19.26
C ARG A 96 -8.33 2.58 20.49
N SER A 97 -8.26 3.39 21.54
CA SER A 97 -7.96 2.94 22.90
C SER A 97 -8.96 1.82 23.20
N ARG A 98 -8.47 0.57 23.20
CA ARG A 98 -9.22 -0.54 23.78
C ARG A 98 -9.33 -0.24 25.27
N LYS A 99 -10.52 0.17 25.72
CA LYS A 99 -10.97 -0.13 27.07
C LYS A 99 -11.42 -1.58 27.11
#